data_AF-D7GWJ0-F1
#
_entry.id   AF-D7GWJ0-F1
#
_cell.length_a   1.000
_cell.length_b   1.000
_cell.length_c   1.000
_cell.angle_alpha   90.00
_cell.angle_beta   90.00
_cell.angle_gamma   90.00
#
_symmetry.space_group_name_H-M   'P 1'
#
loop_
_entity.id
_entity.type
_entity.pdbx_description
1 polymer ?
#
loop_
_entity_poly.entity_id
_entity_poly.type
_entity_poly.pdbx_seq_one_letter_code
_entity_poly.pdbx_strand_id
1 'polypeptide(L)' 'MLKELYKIIEPWWVCEWTLMDEEFNAYDTSCGNPWCLEEGTPEDNKMIYCPSCGRKIKVVKEKNKIWRREQNENL' A
#
# COMPACT_ATOMS: atom_id res chain seq x y z
N MET A 1 -22.50 -16.83 -5.84
CA MET A 1 -22.91 -16.09 -4.62
C MET A 1 -21.69 -15.80 -3.73
N LEU A 2 -21.03 -16.81 -3.14
CA LEU A 2 -19.85 -16.60 -2.28
C LEU A 2 -18.67 -15.86 -2.95
N LYS A 3 -18.33 -16.21 -4.20
CA LYS A 3 -17.24 -15.54 -4.95
C LYS A 3 -17.50 -14.05 -5.23
N GLU A 4 -18.76 -13.68 -5.42
CA GLU A 4 -19.14 -12.27 -5.66
C GLU A 4 -19.16 -11.48 -4.34
N LEU A 5 -19.58 -12.12 -3.25
CA LEU A 5 -19.48 -11.53 -1.91
C LEU A 5 -18.01 -11.27 -1.53
N TYR A 6 -17.10 -12.22 -1.80
CA TYR A 6 -15.67 -12.05 -1.53
C TYR A 6 -15.06 -10.85 -2.26
N LYS A 7 -15.44 -10.58 -3.52
CA LYS A 7 -14.99 -9.38 -4.24
C LYS A 7 -15.44 -8.07 -3.58
N ILE A 8 -16.58 -8.08 -2.88
CA ILE A 8 -17.12 -6.91 -2.18
C ILE A 8 -16.43 -6.73 -0.82
N ILE A 9 -16.07 -7.81 -0.13
CA ILE A 9 -15.52 -7.77 1.24
C ILE A 9 -13.99 -7.66 1.25
N GLU A 10 -13.29 -8.24 0.27
CA GLU A 10 -11.82 -8.21 0.18
C GLU A 10 -11.18 -6.82 0.36
N PRO A 11 -11.70 -5.73 -0.24
CA PRO A 11 -11.12 -4.39 -0.09
C PRO A 11 -11.10 -3.89 1.36
N TRP A 12 -11.98 -4.41 2.22
CA TRP A 12 -12.13 -3.97 3.61
C TRP A 12 -11.18 -4.71 4.56
N TRP A 13 -10.67 -5.88 4.17
CA TRP A 13 -9.83 -6.73 5.02
C TRP A 13 -8.33 -6.55 4.80
N VAL A 14 -7.92 -5.90 3.70
CA VAL A 14 -6.49 -5.66 3.39
C VAL A 14 -6.09 -4.22 3.65
N CYS A 15 -4.81 -4.02 3.99
CA CYS A 15 -4.14 -2.73 3.94
C CYS A 15 -3.20 -2.76 2.72
N GLU A 16 -3.51 -1.95 1.71
CA GLU A 16 -2.69 -1.87 0.51
C GLU A 16 -1.46 -1.02 0.81
N TRP A 17 -0.28 -1.55 0.51
CA TRP A 17 0.99 -0.86 0.68
C TRP A 17 1.57 -0.56 -0.70
N THR A 18 1.75 0.71 -1.01
CA THR A 18 2.31 1.18 -2.28
C THR A 18 3.64 1.85 -2.01
N LEU A 19 4.71 1.37 -2.65
CA LEU A 19 6.02 2.03 -2.54
C LEU A 19 5.91 3.43 -3.13
N MET A 20 6.02 4.44 -2.28
CA MET A 20 5.87 5.84 -2.66
C MET A 20 7.23 6.48 -2.95
N ASP A 21 8.26 6.04 -2.23
CA ASP A 21 9.63 6.55 -2.34
C ASP A 21 10.64 5.41 -2.17
N GLU A 22 11.42 5.15 -3.21
CA GLU A 22 12.46 4.11 -3.21
C GLU A 22 13.70 4.52 -2.42
N GLU A 23 14.03 5.82 -2.36
CA GLU A 23 15.23 6.34 -1.66
C GLU A 23 15.06 6.20 -0.14
N PHE A 24 13.85 6.48 0.35
CA PHE A 24 13.52 6.34 1.78
C PHE A 24 12.86 5.00 2.13
N ASN A 25 12.72 4.09 1.16
CA ASN A 25 12.01 2.81 1.30
C ASN A 25 10.66 2.98 2.01
N ALA A 26 9.91 4.00 1.57
CA ALA A 26 8.69 4.47 2.21
C ALA A 26 7.46 4.00 1.45
N TYR A 27 6.55 3.37 2.18
CA TYR A 27 5.28 2.87 1.68
C TYR A 27 4.14 3.79 2.16
N ASP A 28 3.34 4.27 1.23
CA ASP A 28 2.02 4.78 1.54
C ASP A 28 1.06 3.61 1.79
N THR A 29 0.12 3.77 2.72
CA THR A 29 -0.78 2.71 3.14
C THR A 29 -2.24 3.11 2.97
N SER A 30 -3.11 2.18 2.58
CA SER A 30 -4.54 2.47 2.44
C SER A 30 -5.26 2.74 3.77
N CYS A 31 -4.57 2.58 4.91
CA CYS A 31 -5.05 3.04 6.21
C CYS A 31 -4.61 4.47 6.57
N GLY A 32 -3.90 5.16 5.66
CA GLY A 32 -3.48 6.56 5.83
C GLY A 32 -2.33 6.77 6.82
N ASN A 33 -1.60 5.70 7.18
CA ASN A 33 -0.44 5.77 8.08
C ASN A 33 0.79 5.22 7.35
N PRO A 34 1.65 6.08 6.77
CA PRO A 34 2.83 5.64 6.03
C PRO A 34 3.78 4.79 6.88
N TRP A 35 4.58 3.97 6.21
CA TRP A 35 5.54 3.08 6.87
C TRP A 35 6.86 3.04 6.11
N CYS A 36 7.98 3.23 6.82
CA CYS A 36 9.32 3.10 6.25
C CYS A 36 9.97 1.80 6.72
N LEU A 37 10.73 1.16 5.84
CA LEU A 37 11.57 0.01 6.16
C LEU A 37 13.03 0.41 6.08
N GLU A 38 13.84 0.00 7.06
CA GLU A 38 15.29 0.26 7.02
C GLU A 38 15.93 -0.38 5.78
N GLU A 39 15.62 -1.66 5.50
CA GLU A 39 16.12 -2.39 4.35
C GLU A 39 15.10 -3.42 3.84
N GLY A 40 15.20 -3.76 2.56
CA GLY A 40 14.39 -4.81 1.92
C GLY A 40 12.91 -4.45 1.75
N THR A 41 12.10 -5.45 1.42
CA THR A 41 10.65 -5.33 1.19
C THR A 41 9.85 -5.78 2.41
N PRO A 42 8.52 -5.53 2.45
CA PRO A 42 7.66 -6.11 3.47
C PRO A 42 7.75 -7.64 3.56
N GLU A 43 7.99 -8.32 2.43
CA GLU A 43 8.17 -9.78 2.39
C GLU A 43 9.48 -10.21 3.07
N ASP A 44 10.60 -9.52 2.77
CA ASP A 44 11.90 -9.78 3.39
C ASP A 44 11.86 -9.60 4.91
N ASN A 45 11.06 -8.61 5.37
CA ASN A 45 10.84 -8.29 6.77
C ASN A 45 9.77 -9.16 7.45
N LYS A 46 9.22 -10.15 6.73
CA LYS A 46 8.15 -11.06 7.22
C LYS A 46 6.92 -10.31 7.75
N MET A 47 6.63 -9.13 7.19
CA MET A 47 5.47 -8.32 7.56
C MET A 47 4.20 -8.86 6.90
N ILE A 48 3.31 -9.44 7.71
CA ILE A 48 2.05 -10.03 7.24
C ILE A 48 0.87 -9.09 7.47
N TYR A 49 0.92 -8.29 8.54
CA TYR A 49 -0.16 -7.40 8.97
C TYR A 49 0.36 -5.97 9.14
N CYS A 50 -0.47 -4.99 8.78
CA CYS A 50 -0.14 -3.58 8.92
C CYS A 50 -0.02 -3.23 10.41
N PRO A 51 1.11 -2.68 10.88
CA PRO A 51 1.29 -2.35 12.29
C PRO A 51 0.28 -1.32 12.81
N SER A 52 -0.19 -0.42 11.95
CA SER A 52 -1.09 0.67 12.33
C SER A 52 -2.56 0.24 12.44
N CYS A 53 -3.04 -0.64 11.55
CA CYS A 53 -4.47 -1.00 11.48
C CYS A 53 -4.79 -2.50 11.62
N GLY A 54 -3.79 -3.36 11.75
CA GLY A 54 -3.94 -4.81 11.94
C GLY A 54 -4.44 -5.60 10.72
N ARG A 55 -4.86 -4.94 9.63
CA ARG A 55 -5.30 -5.59 8.38
C ARG A 55 -4.13 -6.27 7.66
N LYS A 56 -4.43 -7.32 6.89
CA LYS A 56 -3.42 -8.07 6.13
C LYS A 56 -2.77 -7.17 5.07
N ILE A 57 -1.45 -7.19 4.98
CA ILE A 57 -0.73 -6.38 3.99
C ILE A 57 -0.92 -6.96 2.59
N LYS A 58 -1.16 -6.09 1.62
CA LYS A 58 -1.11 -6.38 0.19
C LYS A 58 -0.22 -5.35 -0.48
N VAL A 59 0.98 -5.75 -0.87
CA VAL A 59 1.88 -4.85 -1.60
C VAL A 59 1.35 -4.67 -3.02
N VAL A 60 1.11 -3.43 -3.43
CA VAL A 60 0.63 -3.08 -4.76
C VAL A 60 1.80 -2.50 -5.54
N LYS A 61 2.24 -3.23 -6.57
CA LYS A 61 3.16 -2.70 -7.59
C LYS A 61 2.32 -1.82 -8.52
N GLU A 62 2.67 -0.55 -8.68
CA GLU A 62 1.87 0.43 -9.42
C GLU A 62 1.29 -0.13 -10.74
N LYS A 63 -0.02 0.06 -10.96
CA LYS A 63 -0.61 0.08 -12.30
C LYS A 63 -0.84 1.53 -12.68
N ASN A 64 -0.02 2.03 -13.60
CA ASN A 64 -0.19 3.28 -14.36
C ASN A 64 -0.50 4.53 -13.53
N LYS A 65 0.52 5.37 -13.32
CA LYS A 65 0.40 6.78 -12.94
C LYS A 65 -0.42 7.55 -13.98
N ILE A 66 -1.74 7.58 -13.82
CA ILE A 66 -2.59 8.66 -14.32
C ILE A 66 -3.07 9.33 -13.04
N TRP A 67 -2.89 10.66 -12.91
CA TRP A 67 -3.25 11.52 -11.76
C TRP A 67 -2.20 11.85 -10.69
N ARG A 68 -0.90 11.95 -11.04
CA ARG A 68 0.07 12.65 -10.16
C ARG A 68 1.03 13.59 -10.92
N ARG A 69 0.55 14.21 -12.00
CA ARG A 69 1.32 15.18 -12.82
C ARG A 69 0.80 16.63 -12.77
N GLU A 70 -0.27 16.93 -12.04
CA GLU A 70 -0.89 18.28 -12.05
C GLU A 70 -0.73 19.09 -10.74
N GLN A 71 0.32 18.88 -9.95
CA GLN A 71 0.59 19.74 -8.77
C GLN A 71 2.01 20.30 -8.69
N ASN A 72 2.86 20.11 -9.71
CA ASN A 72 4.23 20.66 -9.75
C ASN A 72 4.50 21.51 -11.01
N GLU A 73 3.54 22.33 -11.44
CA GLU A 73 3.76 23.40 -12.45
C GLU A 73 3.35 24.79 -11.94
N ASN A 74 3.26 25.00 -10.62
CA ASN A 74 2.97 26.33 -10.04
C ASN A 74 3.83 26.65 -8.80
N LEU A 75 5.14 26.38 -8.87
CA LEU A 75 6.16 27.03 -8.02
C LEU A 75 7.36 27.43 -8.88
#